data_AF-A0A523ZXT3-F1
#
_entry.id   AF-A0A523ZXT3-F1
#
_cell.length_a   1.000
_cell.length_b   1.000
_cell.length_c   1.000
_cell.angle_alpha   90.00
_cell.angle_beta   90.00
_cell.angle_gamma   90.00
#
_symmetry.space_group_name_H-M   'P 1'
#
loop_
_entity.id
_entity.type
_entity.pdbx_description
1 polymer ?
#
loop_
_entity_poly.entity_id
_entity_poly.type
_entity_poly.pdbx_seq_one_letter_code
_entity_poly.pdbx_strand_id
1 'polypeptide(L)'
;MSRRGVVHTLDSFFAAVIIVTALLYASQFPRDRDYLEDKNLDVMGMQALLRLDGNGTLGRLVDSGNWDGVELVLRMALPTGVSFNLTVLDEQGDTVNTRVVSNGGLLGRKIESVEYLLAVESGDCPLYRLRLQLGG
;
A
#
# COMPACT_ATOMS: atom_id res chain seq x y z
N MET A 1 30.97 5.87 52.75
CA MET A 1 30.25 5.39 51.55
C MET A 1 30.40 6.42 50.44
N SER A 2 30.90 5.99 49.29
CA SER A 2 31.56 6.82 48.27
C SER A 2 30.54 7.47 47.31
N ARG A 3 30.54 8.82 47.23
CA ARG A 3 29.70 9.63 46.33
C ARG A 3 29.88 9.31 44.84
N ARG A 4 30.99 8.65 44.47
CA ARG A 4 31.39 8.40 43.07
C ARG A 4 30.61 7.27 42.40
N GLY A 5 30.15 6.26 43.14
CA GLY A 5 29.30 5.17 42.61
C GLY A 5 27.84 5.59 42.40
N VAL A 6 27.36 6.53 43.21
CA VAL A 6 26.00 7.08 43.13
C VAL A 6 25.82 7.92 41.86
N VAL A 7 26.83 8.70 41.47
CA VAL A 7 26.80 9.54 40.26
C VAL A 7 26.69 8.70 38.98
N HIS A 8 27.47 7.62 38.88
CA HIS A 8 27.46 6.77 37.68
C HIS A 8 26.15 5.96 37.52
N THR A 9 25.53 5.63 38.64
CA THR A 9 24.22 4.96 38.67
C THR A 9 23.10 5.91 38.23
N LEU A 10 23.18 7.20 38.61
CA LEU A 10 22.24 8.23 38.15
C LEU A 10 22.36 8.49 36.65
N ASP A 11 23.58 8.60 36.11
CA ASP A 11 23.79 8.83 34.67
C ASP A 11 23.17 7.73 33.80
N SER A 12 23.36 6.47 34.21
CA SER A 12 22.83 5.30 33.50
C SER A 12 21.30 5.25 33.58
N PHE A 13 20.73 5.65 34.71
CA PHE A 13 19.28 5.74 34.89
C PHE A 13 18.67 6.82 33.99
N PHE A 14 19.27 8.01 33.94
CA PHE A 14 18.81 9.09 33.05
C PHE A 14 18.91 8.70 31.58
N ALA A 15 20.01 8.04 31.17
CA ALA A 15 20.15 7.54 29.80
C ALA A 15 19.04 6.54 29.44
N ALA A 16 18.73 5.59 30.33
CA ALA A 16 17.64 4.64 30.12
C ALA A 16 16.28 5.34 30.01
N VAL A 17 16.00 6.32 30.87
CA VAL A 17 14.75 7.10 30.82
C VAL A 17 14.66 7.90 29.52
N ILE A 18 15.74 8.55 29.08
CA ILE A 18 15.78 9.28 27.80
C ILE A 18 15.53 8.34 26.62
N ILE A 19 16.18 7.17 26.58
CA ILE A 19 15.99 6.19 25.50
C ILE A 19 14.56 5.67 25.48
N VAL A 20 14.01 5.27 26.62
CA VAL A 20 12.62 4.77 26.71
C VAL A 20 11.64 5.87 26.34
N THR A 21 11.85 7.10 26.79
CA THR A 21 10.99 8.24 26.45
C THR A 21 11.08 8.58 24.97
N ALA A 22 12.27 8.56 24.38
CA ALA A 22 12.46 8.77 22.95
C ALA A 22 11.80 7.66 22.10
N LEU A 23 11.87 6.41 22.54
CA LEU A 23 11.20 5.28 21.88
C LEU A 23 9.67 5.36 22.01
N LEU A 24 9.16 5.71 23.19
CA LEU A 24 7.73 5.93 23.39
C LEU A 24 7.24 7.11 22.56
N TYR A 25 7.97 8.23 22.54
CA TYR A 25 7.63 9.39 21.73
C TYR A 25 7.71 9.06 20.22
N ALA A 26 8.74 8.32 19.78
CA ALA A 26 8.85 7.77 18.43
C ALA A 26 7.65 6.88 18.05
N SER A 27 7.12 6.11 19.01
CA SER A 27 5.92 5.28 18.82
C SER A 27 4.61 6.08 18.81
N GLN A 28 4.61 7.28 19.40
CA GLN A 28 3.47 8.18 19.43
C GLN A 28 3.40 9.10 18.23
N PHE A 29 4.48 9.27 17.44
CA PHE A 29 4.35 9.88 16.12
C PHE A 29 3.45 8.99 15.26
N PRO A 30 2.25 9.45 14.90
CA PRO A 30 1.49 8.80 13.86
C PRO A 30 2.38 8.88 12.62
N ARG A 31 2.69 7.76 11.97
CA ARG A 31 3.29 7.74 10.63
C ARG A 31 2.34 8.48 9.69
N ASP A 32 2.41 9.80 9.61
CA ASP A 32 1.71 10.68 8.66
C ASP A 32 0.27 10.22 8.32
N ARG A 33 -0.48 9.79 9.34
CA ARG A 33 -1.82 9.18 9.16
C ARG A 33 -2.90 10.23 8.91
N ASP A 34 -2.71 11.45 9.40
CA ASP A 34 -3.64 12.57 9.17
C ASP A 34 -3.64 13.03 7.70
N TYR A 35 -2.59 12.76 6.92
CA TYR A 35 -2.58 13.06 5.48
C TYR A 35 -3.47 12.12 4.65
N LEU A 36 -3.94 11.00 5.23
CA LEU A 36 -4.80 10.02 4.56
C LEU A 36 -6.28 10.19 4.89
N GLU A 37 -6.62 10.88 6.00
CA GLU A 37 -8.01 11.05 6.45
C GLU A 37 -8.84 11.92 5.48
N ASP A 38 -8.18 12.79 4.71
CA ASP A 38 -8.79 13.68 3.71
C ASP A 38 -8.53 13.26 2.25
N LYS A 39 -7.94 12.07 2.03
CA LYS A 39 -7.67 11.55 0.68
C LYS A 39 -8.82 10.66 0.22
N ASN A 40 -9.44 11.08 -0.87
CA ASN A 40 -10.34 10.27 -1.68
C ASN A 40 -9.56 9.08 -2.28
N LEU A 41 -9.43 8.00 -1.49
CA LEU A 41 -8.74 6.76 -1.88
C LEU A 41 -9.28 6.24 -3.21
N ASP A 42 -10.58 6.39 -3.46
CA ASP A 42 -11.24 6.09 -4.71
C ASP A 42 -10.65 6.87 -5.90
N VAL A 43 -10.49 8.19 -5.76
CA VAL A 43 -9.88 9.05 -6.78
C VAL A 43 -8.42 8.64 -7.01
N MET A 44 -7.68 8.30 -5.95
CA MET A 44 -6.29 7.87 -6.08
C MET A 44 -6.15 6.54 -6.80
N GLY A 45 -6.99 5.56 -6.44
CA GLY A 45 -7.04 4.26 -7.10
C GLY A 45 -7.35 4.39 -8.58
N MET A 46 -8.40 5.16 -8.90
CA MET A 46 -8.80 5.39 -10.28
C MET A 46 -7.69 6.09 -11.08
N GLN A 47 -7.06 7.12 -10.52
CA GLN A 47 -5.95 7.80 -11.20
C GLN A 47 -4.73 6.90 -11.40
N ALA A 48 -4.42 6.03 -10.44
CA ALA A 48 -3.34 5.06 -10.59
C ALA A 48 -3.63 4.08 -11.74
N LEU A 49 -4.83 3.49 -11.78
CA LEU A 49 -5.24 2.57 -12.83
C LEU A 49 -5.25 3.25 -14.21
N LEU A 50 -5.83 4.44 -14.33
CA LEU A 50 -5.84 5.21 -15.58
C LEU A 50 -4.43 5.54 -16.09
N ARG A 51 -3.49 5.89 -15.21
CA ARG A 51 -2.10 6.19 -15.60
C ARG A 51 -1.36 4.94 -16.07
N LEU A 52 -1.57 3.81 -15.40
CA LEU A 52 -0.95 2.54 -15.73
C LEU A 52 -1.54 1.92 -17.00
N ASP A 53 -2.82 2.14 -17.26
CA ASP A 53 -3.46 1.71 -18.49
C ASP A 53 -3.12 2.63 -19.67
N GLY A 54 -3.12 3.95 -19.46
CA GLY A 54 -2.87 4.93 -20.53
C GLY A 54 -1.48 4.83 -21.20
N ASN A 55 -0.53 4.09 -20.62
CA ASN A 55 0.76 3.78 -21.24
C ASN A 55 0.88 2.31 -21.73
N GLY A 56 -0.22 1.55 -21.72
CA GLY A 56 -0.34 0.15 -22.11
C GLY A 56 0.33 -0.85 -21.16
N THR A 57 0.92 -0.37 -20.04
CA THR A 57 1.67 -1.24 -19.13
C THR A 57 0.75 -2.19 -18.39
N LEU A 58 -0.37 -1.71 -17.88
CA LEU A 58 -1.32 -2.53 -17.13
C LEU A 58 -1.91 -3.64 -18.00
N GLY A 59 -2.37 -3.30 -19.20
CA GLY A 59 -2.89 -4.26 -20.19
C GLY A 59 -1.91 -5.38 -20.48
N ARG A 60 -0.67 -5.03 -20.86
CA ARG A 60 0.38 -6.02 -21.16
C ARG A 60 0.72 -6.93 -19.98
N LEU A 61 0.75 -6.39 -18.76
CA LEU A 61 1.06 -7.18 -17.56
C LEU A 61 -0.07 -8.14 -17.21
N VAL A 62 -1.32 -7.71 -17.34
CA VAL A 62 -2.50 -8.56 -17.11
C VAL A 62 -2.58 -9.68 -18.16
N ASP A 63 -2.41 -9.33 -19.44
CA ASP A 63 -2.47 -10.29 -20.56
C ASP A 63 -1.38 -11.36 -20.50
N SER A 64 -0.17 -10.97 -20.08
CA SER A 64 0.94 -11.91 -19.87
C SER A 64 0.85 -12.69 -18.55
N GLY A 65 -0.16 -12.43 -17.70
CA GLY A 65 -0.27 -13.03 -16.38
C GLY A 65 0.88 -12.66 -15.42
N ASN A 66 1.55 -11.54 -15.66
CA ASN A 66 2.70 -11.09 -14.86
C ASN A 66 2.23 -10.33 -13.61
N TRP A 67 1.68 -11.08 -12.66
CA TRP A 67 1.09 -10.54 -11.43
C TRP A 67 2.11 -9.86 -10.51
N ASP A 68 3.37 -10.30 -10.50
CA ASP A 68 4.45 -9.63 -9.76
C ASP A 68 4.74 -8.25 -10.36
N GLY A 69 4.73 -8.15 -11.69
CA GLY A 69 4.82 -6.87 -12.39
C GLY A 69 3.64 -5.95 -12.08
N VAL A 70 2.40 -6.48 -12.06
CA VAL A 70 1.20 -5.71 -11.68
C VAL A 70 1.34 -5.17 -10.25
N GLU A 71 1.77 -6.01 -9.30
CA GLU A 71 2.00 -5.59 -7.91
C GLU A 71 3.05 -4.46 -7.83
N LEU A 72 4.16 -4.62 -8.56
CA LEU A 72 5.26 -3.65 -8.56
C LEU A 72 4.81 -2.30 -9.11
N VAL A 73 4.12 -2.26 -10.25
CA VAL A 73 3.69 -0.99 -10.85
C VAL A 73 2.63 -0.29 -10.00
N LEU A 74 1.74 -1.03 -9.33
CA LEU A 74 0.78 -0.47 -8.39
C LEU A 74 1.47 0.09 -7.13
N ARG A 75 2.47 -0.62 -6.59
CA ARG A 75 3.29 -0.12 -5.46
C ARG A 75 4.00 1.19 -5.81
N MET A 76 4.43 1.36 -7.06
CA MET A 76 5.07 2.61 -7.51
C MET A 76 4.06 3.73 -7.80
N ALA A 77 2.86 3.38 -8.28
CA ALA A 77 1.83 4.36 -8.62
C ALA A 77 1.08 4.91 -7.39
N LEU A 78 0.92 4.09 -6.34
CA LEU A 78 0.22 4.46 -5.11
C LEU A 78 1.16 5.13 -4.10
N PRO A 79 0.67 6.14 -3.34
CA PRO A 79 1.48 6.77 -2.29
C PRO A 79 1.91 5.81 -1.18
N THR A 80 3.05 6.09 -0.56
CA THR A 80 3.45 5.40 0.67
C THR A 80 2.40 5.58 1.77
N GLY A 81 2.04 4.49 2.46
CA GLY A 81 1.02 4.50 3.52
C GLY A 81 -0.35 4.02 3.06
N VAL A 82 -0.61 3.95 1.76
CA VAL A 82 -1.82 3.31 1.21
C VAL A 82 -1.59 1.81 1.08
N SER A 83 -2.43 1.01 1.72
CA SER A 83 -2.49 -0.43 1.50
C SER A 83 -3.40 -0.76 0.32
N PHE A 84 -3.15 -1.85 -0.39
CA PHE A 84 -4.00 -2.26 -1.50
C PHE A 84 -4.12 -3.78 -1.66
N ASN A 85 -5.22 -4.19 -2.28
CA ASN A 85 -5.44 -5.52 -2.82
C ASN A 85 -6.10 -5.39 -4.20
N LEU A 86 -5.59 -6.09 -5.19
CA LEU A 86 -6.16 -6.11 -6.54
C LEU A 86 -6.71 -7.51 -6.84
N THR A 87 -7.95 -7.55 -7.32
CA THR A 87 -8.53 -8.73 -7.98
C THR A 87 -8.76 -8.41 -9.44
N VAL A 88 -8.33 -9.31 -10.33
CA VAL A 88 -8.59 -9.20 -11.76
C VAL A 88 -9.63 -10.24 -12.12
N LEU A 89 -10.72 -9.80 -12.75
CA LEU A 89 -11.81 -10.64 -13.20
C LEU A 89 -11.86 -10.65 -14.72
N ASP A 90 -12.16 -11.80 -15.32
CA ASP A 90 -12.49 -11.88 -16.74
C ASP A 90 -13.93 -11.40 -17.02
N GLU A 91 -14.37 -11.57 -18.27
CA GLU A 91 -15.71 -11.20 -18.73
C GLU A 91 -16.82 -12.01 -18.07
N GLN A 92 -16.51 -13.23 -17.66
CA GLN A 92 -17.41 -14.16 -16.97
C GLN A 92 -17.50 -13.81 -15.47
N GLY A 93 -16.58 -13.01 -14.96
CA GLY A 93 -16.49 -12.61 -13.55
C GLY A 93 -15.64 -13.56 -12.72
N ASP A 94 -14.91 -14.48 -13.35
CA ASP A 94 -14.00 -15.39 -12.69
C ASP A 94 -12.67 -14.69 -12.40
N THR A 95 -12.06 -15.03 -11.27
CA THR A 95 -10.78 -14.43 -10.87
C THR A 95 -9.64 -15.04 -11.68
N VAL A 96 -8.92 -14.20 -12.43
CA VAL A 96 -7.83 -14.65 -13.31
C VAL A 96 -6.45 -14.57 -12.65
N ASN A 97 -6.27 -13.76 -11.61
CA ASN A 97 -4.99 -13.66 -10.92
C ASN A 97 -4.69 -14.96 -10.14
N THR A 98 -3.59 -15.63 -10.50
CA THR A 98 -3.19 -16.92 -9.90
C THR A 98 -2.48 -16.76 -8.56
N ARG A 99 -2.11 -15.53 -8.19
CA ARG A 99 -1.56 -15.14 -6.90
C ARG A 99 -2.22 -13.88 -6.38
N VAL A 100 -2.03 -13.61 -5.10
CA VAL A 100 -2.45 -12.36 -4.47
C VAL A 100 -1.59 -11.21 -4.99
N VAL A 101 -2.24 -10.11 -5.38
CA VAL A 101 -1.60 -8.86 -5.81
C VAL A 101 -1.91 -7.81 -4.74
N SER A 102 -0.98 -7.61 -3.80
CA SER A 102 -1.17 -6.71 -2.65
C SER A 102 0.16 -6.20 -2.11
N ASN A 103 0.17 -5.11 -1.34
CA ASN A 103 1.39 -4.61 -0.67
C ASN A 103 1.52 -5.00 0.81
N GLY A 104 0.89 -6.11 1.23
CA GLY A 104 0.87 -6.56 2.63
C GLY A 104 -0.52 -6.66 3.25
N GLY A 105 -1.57 -6.66 2.42
CA GLY A 105 -2.97 -6.77 2.83
C GLY A 105 -3.62 -5.42 3.13
N LEU A 106 -4.95 -5.40 3.20
CA LEU A 106 -5.73 -4.20 3.49
C LEU A 106 -5.59 -3.82 4.96
N LEU A 107 -4.91 -2.70 5.19
CA LEU A 107 -4.69 -2.08 6.49
C LEU A 107 -5.20 -0.64 6.41
N GLY A 108 -6.10 -0.26 7.31
CA GLY A 108 -6.66 1.08 7.33
C GLY A 108 -7.95 1.16 8.11
N ARG A 109 -8.36 2.36 8.50
CA ARG A 109 -9.68 2.59 9.13
C ARG A 109 -10.78 2.71 8.09
N LYS A 110 -10.41 3.18 6.89
CA LYS A 110 -11.29 3.35 5.73
C LYS A 110 -10.79 2.42 4.63
N ILE A 111 -11.71 1.61 4.10
CA ILE A 111 -11.45 0.76 2.94
C ILE A 111 -12.37 1.22 1.83
N GLU A 112 -11.79 1.59 0.69
CA GLU A 112 -12.51 1.96 -0.52
C GLU A 112 -12.24 0.96 -1.63
N SER A 113 -13.22 0.75 -2.51
CA SER A 113 -13.10 -0.17 -3.64
C SER A 113 -13.38 0.58 -4.93
N VAL A 114 -12.45 0.49 -5.88
CA VAL A 114 -12.56 1.07 -7.22
C VAL A 114 -12.65 -0.06 -8.23
N GLU A 115 -13.60 0.05 -9.15
CA GLU A 115 -13.71 -0.85 -10.29
C GLU A 115 -13.32 -0.13 -11.58
N TYR A 116 -12.49 -0.80 -12.39
CA TYR A 116 -11.99 -0.28 -13.66
C TYR A 116 -12.08 -1.36 -14.73
N LEU A 117 -12.53 -0.98 -15.93
CA LEU A 117 -12.55 -1.86 -17.09
C LEU A 117 -11.27 -1.64 -17.89
N LEU A 118 -10.52 -2.72 -18.08
CA LEU A 118 -9.30 -2.77 -18.85
C LEU A 118 -9.58 -3.53 -20.15
N ALA A 119 -9.40 -2.87 -21.28
CA ALA A 119 -9.36 -3.52 -22.58
C ALA A 119 -7.90 -3.70 -22.99
N VAL A 120 -7.50 -4.93 -23.31
CA VAL A 120 -6.13 -5.18 -23.77
C VAL A 120 -6.10 -5.17 -25.29
N GLU A 121 -5.15 -4.46 -25.87
CA GLU A 121 -4.85 -4.53 -27.31
C GLU A 121 -4.05 -5.81 -27.65
N SER A 122 -4.63 -6.99 -27.39
CA SER A 122 -4.06 -8.29 -27.74
C SER A 122 -5.12 -9.17 -28.40
N GLY A 123 -4.75 -9.93 -29.45
CA GLY A 123 -5.62 -10.94 -30.06
C GLY A 123 -7.06 -10.48 -30.30
N ASP A 124 -8.00 -11.08 -29.56
CA ASP A 124 -9.45 -10.83 -29.60
C ASP A 124 -9.92 -9.62 -28.77
N CYS A 125 -8.99 -8.79 -28.29
CA CYS A 125 -9.23 -7.66 -27.38
C CYS A 125 -9.93 -8.05 -26.07
N PRO A 126 -9.31 -8.91 -25.23
CA PRO A 126 -9.95 -9.37 -24.00
C PRO A 126 -10.23 -8.20 -23.05
N LEU A 127 -11.41 -8.23 -22.44
CA LEU A 127 -11.82 -7.27 -21.43
C LEU A 127 -11.66 -7.87 -20.02
N TYR A 128 -11.05 -7.10 -19.12
CA TYR A 128 -10.90 -7.46 -17.71
C TYR A 128 -11.54 -6.40 -16.82
N ARG A 129 -12.15 -6.84 -15.72
CA ARG A 129 -12.59 -5.97 -14.64
C ARG A 129 -11.59 -6.03 -13.49
N LEU A 130 -10.92 -4.91 -13.27
CA LEU A 130 -10.00 -4.72 -12.15
C LEU A 130 -10.79 -4.19 -10.95
N ARG A 131 -10.75 -4.92 -9.85
CA ARG A 131 -11.25 -4.45 -8.55
C ARG A 131 -10.06 -4.13 -7.66
N LEU A 132 -9.80 -2.84 -7.46
CA LEU A 132 -8.74 -2.33 -6.61
C LEU A 132 -9.33 -1.86 -5.27
N GLN A 133 -9.01 -2.59 -4.20
CA GLN A 133 -9.34 -2.20 -2.85
C GLN A 133 -8.16 -1.44 -2.24
N LEU A 134 -8.45 -0.37 -1.52
CA LEU A 134 -7.46 0.53 -0.94
C LEU A 134 -7.77 0.79 0.54
N GLY A 135 -6.74 0.77 1.39
CA GLY A 135 -6.85 1.13 2.80
C GLY A 135 -5.87 2.24 3.17
N GLY A 136 -6.34 3.21 3.96
CA GLY A 136 -5.57 4.34 4.52
C GLY A 136 -5.64 4.41 6.03
#